data_AF-A0A503DKG5-F1
#
_entry.id   AF-A0A503DKG5-F1
#
_cell.length_a   1.000
_cell.length_b   1.000
_cell.length_c   1.000
_cell.angle_alpha   90.00
_cell.angle_beta   90.00
_cell.angle_gamma   90.00
#
_symmetry.space_group_name_H-M   'P 1'
#
loop_
_entity.id
_entity.type
_entity.pdbx_description
1 polymer ?
#
loop_
_entity_poly.entity_id
_entity_poly.type
_entity_poly.pdbx_seq_one_letter_code
_entity_poly.pdbx_strand_id
1 'polypeptide(L)'
;MGFLDSYSIRARLFPAVWAIAPAIALATVAVTWNAFSLPQAITTLAVGVIFVGFSDIARRFGKRAERQIFSSTGGRPAITLLRRGKQEFAEETKDRYRNFLAKQLGEPAPTAENELNNPRIADGFYERCGNWLRERTRDTTKFKILFEENKTYGFRRNLYA
;
A
#
# COMPACT_ATOMS: atom_id res chain seq x y z
N MET A 1 -16.01 -5.59 -5.87
CA MET A 1 -14.60 -5.37 -6.25
C MET A 1 -14.11 -6.58 -7.01
N GLY A 2 -14.14 -6.55 -8.33
CA GLY A 2 -13.75 -7.67 -9.17
C GLY A 2 -12.24 -7.95 -9.10
N PHE A 3 -11.86 -9.20 -9.31
CA PHE A 3 -10.45 -9.60 -9.50
C PHE A 3 -9.77 -8.83 -10.64
N LEU A 4 -10.54 -8.25 -11.57
CA LEU A 4 -10.10 -7.51 -12.75
C LEU A 4 -10.22 -5.97 -12.63
N ASP A 5 -10.35 -5.42 -11.44
CA ASP A 5 -10.25 -3.97 -11.27
C ASP A 5 -8.79 -3.49 -11.49
N SER A 6 -8.61 -2.30 -12.07
CA SER A 6 -7.32 -1.67 -12.35
C SER A 6 -6.40 -1.66 -11.13
N TYR A 7 -6.97 -1.51 -9.93
CA TYR A 7 -6.21 -1.62 -8.68
C TYR A 7 -5.65 -3.02 -8.45
N SER A 8 -6.47 -4.07 -8.58
CA SER A 8 -6.06 -5.45 -8.37
C SER A 8 -4.97 -5.86 -9.37
N ILE A 9 -5.12 -5.47 -10.64
CA ILE A 9 -4.12 -5.73 -11.68
C ILE A 9 -2.81 -5.02 -11.34
N ARG A 10 -2.85 -3.70 -11.09
CA ARG A 10 -1.64 -2.89 -10.86
C ARG A 10 -0.92 -3.21 -9.57
N ALA A 11 -1.66 -3.28 -8.47
CA ALA A 11 -1.08 -3.43 -7.15
C ALA A 11 -0.84 -4.89 -6.74
N ARG A 12 -1.52 -5.89 -7.34
CA ARG A 12 -1.43 -7.29 -6.89
C ARG A 12 -0.90 -8.25 -7.95
N LEU A 13 -1.43 -8.18 -9.17
CA LEU A 13 -1.05 -9.11 -10.24
C LEU A 13 0.36 -8.83 -10.77
N PHE A 14 0.66 -7.58 -11.15
CA PHE A 14 1.97 -7.25 -11.71
C PHE A 14 3.15 -7.58 -10.78
N PRO A 15 3.13 -7.26 -9.47
CA PRO A 15 4.23 -7.66 -8.59
C PRO A 15 4.48 -9.18 -8.58
N ALA A 16 3.42 -9.98 -8.57
CA ALA A 16 3.53 -11.44 -8.61
C ALA A 16 4.11 -11.93 -9.95
N VAL A 17 3.67 -11.36 -11.07
CA VAL A 17 4.21 -11.69 -12.39
C VAL A 17 5.70 -11.33 -12.48
N TRP A 18 6.10 -10.17 -11.96
CA TRP A 18 7.51 -9.75 -11.92
C TRP A 18 8.38 -10.70 -11.08
N ALA A 19 7.89 -11.13 -9.92
CA ALA A 19 8.62 -12.06 -9.06
C ALA A 19 8.88 -13.42 -9.72
N ILE A 20 7.95 -13.87 -10.59
CA ILE A 20 8.01 -15.19 -11.23
C ILE A 20 8.54 -15.12 -12.67
N ALA A 21 8.76 -13.92 -13.21
CA ALA A 21 9.29 -13.71 -14.57
C ALA A 21 10.57 -14.53 -14.87
N PRO A 22 11.54 -14.69 -13.95
CA PRO A 22 12.70 -15.55 -14.18
C PRO A 22 12.34 -17.03 -14.36
N ALA A 23 11.39 -17.55 -13.59
CA ALA A 23 10.93 -18.93 -13.70
C ALA A 23 10.14 -19.16 -14.99
N ILE A 24 9.34 -18.18 -15.41
CA ILE A 24 8.66 -18.22 -16.71
C ILE A 24 9.69 -18.26 -17.83
N ALA A 25 10.70 -17.37 -17.80
CA ALA A 25 11.77 -17.35 -18.80
C ALA A 25 12.50 -18.70 -18.87
N LEU A 26 12.86 -19.28 -17.72
CA LEU A 26 13.51 -20.59 -17.65
C LEU A 26 12.62 -21.70 -18.22
N ALA A 27 11.33 -21.71 -17.88
CA ALA A 27 10.36 -22.67 -18.42
C ALA A 27 10.23 -22.53 -19.94
N THR A 28 10.20 -21.30 -20.48
CA THR A 28 10.11 -21.09 -21.92
C THR A 28 11.35 -21.55 -22.69
N VAL A 29 12.54 -21.47 -22.08
CA VAL A 29 13.78 -21.95 -22.69
C VAL A 29 13.91 -23.48 -22.57
N ALA A 30 13.43 -24.07 -21.48
CA ALA A 30 13.50 -25.51 -21.23
C ALA A 30 12.52 -26.33 -22.08
N VAL A 31 11.45 -25.72 -22.59
CA VAL A 31 10.42 -26.41 -23.40
C VAL A 31 10.73 -26.27 -24.90
N THR A 32 10.71 -27.39 -25.61
CA THR A 32 10.81 -27.43 -27.08
C THR A 32 9.47 -27.10 -27.74
N TRP A 33 9.43 -26.00 -28.50
CA TRP A 33 8.22 -25.42 -29.11
C TRP A 33 7.80 -26.08 -30.42
N ASN A 34 7.86 -27.41 -30.53
CA ASN A 34 7.77 -28.09 -31.82
C ASN A 34 6.32 -28.29 -32.34
N ALA A 35 5.28 -28.10 -31.52
CA ALA A 35 3.88 -27.98 -31.96
C ALA A 35 2.99 -27.48 -30.82
N PHE A 36 2.13 -26.48 -31.05
CA PHE A 36 1.14 -25.98 -30.09
C PHE A 36 -0.05 -26.94 -30.03
N SER A 37 -0.05 -27.85 -29.06
CA SER A 37 -1.09 -28.87 -28.89
C SER A 37 -2.14 -28.45 -27.86
N LEU A 38 -3.36 -28.98 -27.96
CA LEU A 38 -4.45 -28.70 -27.01
C LEU A 38 -4.03 -28.91 -25.53
N PRO A 39 -3.27 -29.98 -25.16
CA PRO A 39 -2.76 -30.13 -23.81
C PRO A 39 -1.86 -28.98 -23.36
N GLN A 40 -0.97 -28.48 -24.21
CA GLN A 40 -0.09 -27.35 -23.87
C GLN A 40 -0.89 -26.05 -23.68
N ALA A 41 -1.95 -25.84 -24.46
CA ALA A 41 -2.85 -24.70 -24.28
C ALA A 41 -3.55 -24.76 -22.91
N ILE A 42 -4.05 -25.93 -22.53
CA ILE A 42 -4.69 -26.16 -21.23
C ILE A 42 -3.68 -25.99 -20.09
N THR A 43 -2.47 -26.54 -20.20
CA THR A 43 -1.40 -26.37 -19.20
C THR A 43 -1.02 -24.91 -19.03
N THR A 44 -0.86 -24.17 -20.13
CA THR A 44 -0.53 -22.74 -20.10
C THR A 44 -1.64 -21.94 -19.40
N LEU A 45 -2.90 -22.24 -19.71
CA LEU A 45 -4.05 -21.61 -19.06
C LEU A 45 -4.12 -21.94 -17.56
N ALA A 46 -3.91 -23.21 -17.19
CA ALA A 46 -3.90 -23.65 -15.80
C ALA A 46 -2.79 -22.96 -14.99
N VAL A 47 -1.59 -22.86 -15.56
CA VAL A 47 -0.46 -22.11 -14.99
C VAL A 47 -0.83 -20.62 -14.83
N GLY A 48 -1.48 -20.01 -15.82
CA GLY A 48 -1.99 -18.65 -15.74
C GLY A 48 -2.99 -18.43 -14.59
N VAL A 49 -3.92 -19.37 -14.38
CA VAL A 49 -4.88 -19.32 -13.26
C VAL A 49 -4.17 -19.42 -11.92
N ILE A 50 -3.18 -20.31 -11.79
CA ILE A 50 -2.36 -20.44 -10.58
C ILE A 50 -1.60 -19.13 -10.31
N PHE A 51 -1.11 -18.43 -11.33
CA PHE A 51 -0.47 -17.11 -11.19
C PHE A 51 -1.40 -16.03 -10.66
N VAL A 52 -2.67 -16.04 -11.03
CA VAL A 52 -3.66 -15.15 -10.41
C VAL A 52 -3.79 -15.44 -8.92
N GLY A 53 -3.72 -16.71 -8.51
CA GLY A 53 -3.68 -17.11 -7.09
C GLY A 53 -2.45 -16.58 -6.34
N PHE A 54 -1.27 -16.55 -6.99
CA PHE A 54 -0.06 -15.98 -6.40
C PHE A 54 -0.14 -14.48 -6.11
N SER A 55 -1.05 -13.74 -6.75
CA SER A 55 -1.26 -12.31 -6.48
C SER A 55 -1.69 -12.03 -5.02
N ASP A 56 -2.49 -12.92 -4.42
CA ASP A 56 -2.88 -12.82 -3.01
C ASP A 56 -1.73 -13.17 -2.07
N ILE A 57 -0.85 -14.08 -2.49
CA ILE A 57 0.37 -14.44 -1.76
C ILE A 57 1.34 -13.25 -1.73
N ALA A 58 1.62 -12.62 -2.87
CA ALA A 58 2.45 -11.41 -2.96
C ALA A 58 1.89 -10.28 -2.08
N ARG A 59 0.56 -10.10 -2.06
CA ARG A 59 -0.09 -9.12 -1.16
C ARG A 59 0.12 -9.44 0.32
N ARG A 60 0.05 -10.71 0.73
CA ARG A 60 0.26 -11.12 2.13
C ARG A 60 1.70 -10.86 2.56
N PHE A 61 2.66 -11.20 1.71
CA PHE A 61 4.08 -10.89 1.96
C PHE A 61 4.31 -9.38 2.04
N GLY A 62 3.78 -8.60 1.09
CA GLY A 62 3.85 -7.14 1.10
C GLY A 62 3.32 -6.52 2.40
N LYS A 63 2.15 -6.98 2.89
CA LYS A 63 1.59 -6.53 4.17
C LYS A 63 2.40 -6.97 5.39
N ARG A 64 3.16 -8.07 5.30
CA ARG A 64 4.02 -8.53 6.39
C ARG A 64 5.28 -7.66 6.46
N ALA A 65 5.92 -7.42 5.32
CA ALA A 65 7.07 -6.52 5.22
C ALA A 65 6.70 -5.09 5.67
N GLU A 66 5.55 -4.57 5.22
CA GLU A 66 5.02 -3.27 5.64
C GLU A 66 4.89 -3.15 7.17
N ARG A 67 4.34 -4.19 7.83
CA ARG A 67 4.21 -4.19 9.30
C ARG A 67 5.56 -4.21 10.00
N GLN A 68 6.53 -4.96 9.48
CA GLN A 68 7.89 -5.03 10.04
C GLN A 68 8.62 -3.69 9.91
N ILE A 69 8.53 -3.06 8.73
CA ILE A 69 9.11 -1.73 8.49
C ILE A 69 8.47 -0.71 9.43
N PHE A 70 7.14 -0.69 9.53
CA PHE A 70 6.47 0.27 10.41
C PHE A 70 6.80 0.05 11.88
N SER A 71 6.98 -1.19 12.33
CA SER A 71 7.44 -1.43 13.70
C SER A 71 8.87 -0.94 13.95
N SER A 72 9.76 -1.00 12.94
CA SER A 72 11.13 -0.53 13.09
C SER A 72 11.28 0.98 12.93
N THR A 73 10.37 1.64 12.22
CA THR A 73 10.39 3.10 11.99
C THR A 73 9.51 3.91 12.95
N GLY A 74 9.04 3.31 14.05
CA GLY A 74 8.23 4.01 15.05
C GLY A 74 6.79 4.29 14.62
N GLY A 75 6.22 3.46 13.74
CA GLY A 75 4.83 3.51 13.32
C GLY A 75 4.64 3.78 11.82
N ARG A 76 3.40 4.12 11.44
CA ARG A 76 3.04 4.41 10.05
C ARG A 76 3.50 5.84 9.67
N PRO A 77 4.14 6.04 8.50
CA PRO A 77 4.64 7.37 8.10
C PRO A 77 3.57 8.48 8.12
N ALA A 78 2.33 8.16 7.74
CA ALA A 78 1.24 9.13 7.73
C ALA A 78 0.91 9.72 9.11
N ILE A 79 1.14 8.96 10.19
CA ILE A 79 0.92 9.39 11.57
C ILE A 79 2.06 10.31 12.02
N THR A 80 3.29 10.03 11.59
CA THR A 80 4.48 10.77 12.04
C THR A 80 4.69 12.11 11.33
N LEU A 81 4.17 12.29 10.11
CA LEU A 81 4.38 13.51 9.31
C LEU A 81 3.85 14.80 9.98
N LEU A 82 2.76 14.68 10.74
CA LEU A 82 2.14 15.82 11.44
C LEU A 82 2.75 16.08 12.82
N ARG A 83 3.71 15.27 13.27
CA ARG A 83 4.37 15.44 14.57
C ARG A 83 5.32 16.63 14.54
N ARG A 84 5.46 17.33 15.67
CA ARG A 84 6.43 18.42 15.82
C ARG A 84 7.87 17.88 15.73
N GLY A 85 8.77 18.65 15.12
CA GLY A 85 10.20 18.30 14.98
C GLY A 85 10.58 17.45 13.76
N LYS A 86 9.59 17.01 12.99
CA LYS A 86 9.79 16.37 11.68
C LYS A 86 10.07 17.43 10.59
N GLN A 87 11.05 17.23 9.71
CA GLN A 87 11.47 18.28 8.76
C GLN A 87 10.67 18.28 7.44
N GLU A 88 9.73 17.36 7.27
CA GLU A 88 8.99 17.14 6.04
C GLU A 88 8.06 18.31 5.67
N PHE A 89 7.55 19.04 6.67
CA PHE A 89 6.73 20.23 6.49
C PHE A 89 7.13 21.32 7.49
N ALA A 90 6.96 22.59 7.11
CA ALA A 90 7.11 23.71 8.04
C ALA A 90 6.10 23.58 9.20
N GLU A 91 6.52 23.93 10.42
CA GLU A 91 5.67 23.76 11.62
C GLU A 91 4.35 24.52 11.52
N GLU A 92 4.34 25.73 10.95
CA GLU A 92 3.13 26.52 10.70
C GLU A 92 2.11 25.78 9.82
N THR A 93 2.60 25.04 8.82
CA THR A 93 1.75 24.25 7.92
C THR A 93 1.18 23.03 8.65
N LYS A 94 1.99 22.40 9.50
CA LYS A 94 1.50 21.31 10.36
C LYS A 94 0.46 21.80 11.34
N ASP A 95 0.65 22.96 11.98
CA ASP A 95 -0.33 23.53 12.90
C ASP A 95 -1.66 23.82 12.20
N ARG A 96 -1.62 24.36 10.98
CA ARG A 96 -2.84 24.50 10.16
C ARG A 96 -3.55 23.17 9.95
N TYR A 97 -2.83 22.10 9.61
CA TYR A 97 -3.43 20.78 9.41
C TYR A 97 -3.93 20.15 10.70
N ARG A 98 -3.18 20.25 11.80
CA ARG A 98 -3.60 19.80 13.14
C ARG A 98 -4.89 20.49 13.55
N ASN A 99 -4.96 21.81 13.40
CA ASN A 99 -6.15 22.60 13.73
C ASN A 99 -7.34 22.27 12.85
N PHE A 100 -7.12 22.08 11.54
CA PHE A 100 -8.18 21.64 10.63
C PHE A 100 -8.73 20.27 11.04
N LEU A 101 -7.86 19.29 11.26
CA LEU A 101 -8.25 17.92 11.59
C LEU A 101 -8.90 17.82 12.98
N ALA A 102 -8.41 18.57 13.96
CA ALA A 102 -9.03 18.71 15.28
C ALA A 102 -10.50 19.16 15.17
N LYS A 103 -10.76 20.19 14.34
CA LYS A 103 -12.13 20.64 14.06
C LYS A 103 -12.99 19.57 13.39
N GLN A 104 -12.42 18.79 12.47
CA GLN A 104 -13.16 17.74 11.77
C GLN A 104 -13.47 16.52 12.65
N LEU A 105 -12.59 16.21 13.61
CA LEU A 105 -12.76 15.12 14.56
C LEU A 105 -13.62 15.52 15.77
N GLY A 106 -13.73 16.82 16.08
CA GLY A 106 -14.38 17.31 17.30
C GLY A 106 -13.55 17.08 18.55
N GLU A 107 -12.22 16.91 18.40
CA GLU A 107 -11.28 16.63 19.48
C GLU A 107 -10.14 17.66 19.45
N PRO A 108 -9.58 18.08 20.60
CA PRO A 108 -8.47 19.02 20.61
C PRO A 108 -7.19 18.38 20.04
N ALA A 109 -6.43 19.16 19.25
CA ALA A 109 -5.11 18.74 18.79
C ALA A 109 -4.14 18.58 19.98
N PRO A 110 -3.22 17.61 19.94
CA PRO A 110 -2.21 17.45 20.99
C PRO A 110 -1.28 18.66 21.05
N THR A 111 -1.00 19.13 22.28
CA THR A 111 0.00 20.17 22.56
C THR A 111 1.42 19.61 22.39
N ALA A 112 2.42 20.50 22.31
CA ALA A 112 3.82 20.08 22.25
C ALA A 112 4.23 19.27 23.49
N GLU A 113 3.75 19.65 24.67
CA GLU A 113 3.97 18.92 25.92
C GLU A 113 3.29 17.55 25.91
N ASN A 114 2.08 17.43 25.35
CA ASN A 114 1.40 16.14 25.23
C ASN A 114 2.15 15.18 24.29
N GLU A 115 2.75 15.68 23.21
CA GLU A 115 3.57 14.87 22.31
C GLU A 115 4.84 14.33 22.98
N LEU A 116 5.41 15.09 23.92
CA LEU A 116 6.63 14.73 24.66
C LEU A 116 6.32 13.79 25.83
N ASN A 117 5.36 14.16 26.67
CA ASN A 117 5.05 13.48 27.94
C ASN A 117 4.15 12.26 27.73
N ASN A 118 3.29 12.27 26.71
CA ASN A 118 2.32 11.21 26.44
C ASN A 118 2.27 10.85 24.95
N PRO A 119 3.37 10.35 24.36
CA PRO A 119 3.48 10.12 22.92
C PRO A 119 2.39 9.18 22.39
N ARG A 120 2.00 8.16 23.17
CA ARG A 120 0.96 7.20 22.78
C ARG A 120 -0.42 7.84 22.59
N ILE A 121 -0.76 8.85 23.39
CA ILE A 121 -2.05 9.56 23.29
C ILE A 121 -2.05 10.42 22.03
N ALA A 122 -0.94 11.13 21.78
CA ALA A 122 -0.77 11.93 20.57
C ALA A 122 -0.82 11.06 19.30
N ASP A 123 -0.14 9.90 19.30
CA ASP A 123 -0.14 8.96 18.18
C ASP A 123 -1.56 8.46 17.88
N GLY A 124 -2.39 8.23 18.90
CA GLY A 124 -3.79 7.88 18.74
C GLY A 124 -4.64 8.95 18.05
N PHE A 125 -4.41 10.24 18.37
CA PHE A 125 -5.05 11.35 17.66
C PHE A 125 -4.63 11.37 16.18
N TYR A 126 -3.34 11.26 15.90
CA TYR A 126 -2.82 11.24 14.54
C TYR A 126 -3.31 10.02 13.73
N GLU A 127 -3.51 8.87 14.37
CA GLU A 127 -4.13 7.71 13.73
C GLU A 127 -5.59 7.99 13.33
N ARG A 128 -6.39 8.59 14.22
CA ARG A 128 -7.77 9.01 13.91
C ARG A 128 -7.82 10.02 12.76
N CYS A 129 -6.91 10.99 12.75
CA CYS A 129 -6.73 11.93 11.64
C CYS A 129 -6.50 11.19 10.31
N GLY A 130 -5.57 10.24 10.29
CA GLY A 130 -5.26 9.44 9.10
C GLY A 130 -6.46 8.61 8.63
N ASN A 131 -7.20 8.01 9.56
CA ASN A 131 -8.41 7.25 9.25
C ASN A 131 -9.50 8.15 8.64
N TRP A 132 -9.75 9.32 9.23
CA TRP A 132 -10.71 10.29 8.71
C TRP A 132 -10.34 10.76 7.30
N LEU A 133 -9.06 11.10 7.06
CA LEU A 133 -8.58 11.49 5.74
C LEU A 133 -8.79 10.39 4.71
N ARG A 134 -8.48 9.13 5.05
CA ARG A 134 -8.69 7.97 4.17
C ARG A 134 -10.16 7.76 3.83
N GLU A 135 -11.06 7.97 4.78
CA GLU A 135 -12.50 7.81 4.56
C GLU A 135 -13.06 8.91 3.66
N ARG A 136 -12.61 10.15 3.85
CA ARG A 136 -13.01 11.31 3.04
C ARG A 136 -12.35 11.35 1.65
N THR A 137 -11.41 10.46 1.38
CA THR A 137 -10.71 10.34 0.09
C THR A 137 -10.98 9.02 -0.64
N ARG A 138 -12.05 8.30 -0.27
CA ARG A 138 -12.41 7.02 -0.92
C ARG A 138 -12.89 7.14 -2.36
N ASP A 139 -13.43 8.29 -2.75
CA ASP A 139 -13.91 8.53 -4.10
C ASP A 139 -12.73 8.60 -5.09
N THR A 140 -12.58 7.55 -5.87
CA THR A 140 -11.46 7.39 -6.82
C THR A 140 -11.59 8.29 -8.05
N THR A 141 -12.78 8.81 -8.33
CA THR A 141 -12.99 9.75 -9.44
C THR A 141 -12.61 11.16 -9.03
N LYS A 142 -13.05 11.59 -7.85
CA LYS A 142 -12.70 12.90 -7.27
C LYS A 142 -11.24 12.98 -6.85
N PHE A 143 -10.69 11.92 -6.28
CA PHE A 143 -9.32 11.85 -5.77
C PHE A 143 -8.42 10.97 -6.64
N LYS A 144 -8.51 11.15 -7.96
CA LYS A 144 -7.80 10.33 -8.96
C LYS A 144 -6.29 10.25 -8.71
N ILE A 145 -5.64 11.37 -8.39
CA ILE A 145 -4.19 11.41 -8.12
C ILE A 145 -3.83 10.54 -6.91
N LEU A 146 -4.57 10.68 -5.79
CA LEU A 146 -4.34 9.86 -4.60
C LEU A 146 -4.59 8.37 -4.88
N PHE A 147 -5.59 8.05 -5.70
CA PHE A 147 -5.87 6.68 -6.10
C PHE A 147 -4.74 6.07 -6.95
N GLU A 148 -4.20 6.80 -7.92
CA GLU A 148 -3.05 6.37 -8.71
C GLU A 148 -1.80 6.16 -7.84
N GLU A 149 -1.51 7.10 -6.93
CA GLU A 149 -0.39 6.95 -5.99
C GLU A 149 -0.57 5.75 -5.05
N ASN A 150 -1.80 5.48 -4.59
CA ASN A 150 -2.09 4.30 -3.78
C ASN A 150 -1.91 2.98 -4.56
N LYS A 151 -2.17 2.98 -5.89
CA LYS A 151 -1.84 1.83 -6.76
C LYS A 151 -0.33 1.64 -6.85
N THR A 152 0.42 2.70 -7.08
CA THR A 152 1.89 2.68 -7.14
C THR A 152 2.51 2.23 -5.81
N TYR A 153 2.02 2.76 -4.69
CA TYR A 153 2.43 2.33 -3.36
C TYR A 153 2.15 0.84 -3.14
N GLY A 154 0.94 0.36 -3.49
CA GLY A 154 0.57 -1.04 -3.38
C GLY A 154 1.46 -1.97 -4.23
N PHE A 155 1.79 -1.54 -5.44
CA PHE A 155 2.74 -2.24 -6.32
C PHE A 155 4.11 -2.35 -5.65
N ARG A 156 4.72 -1.23 -5.24
CA ARG A 156 6.06 -1.20 -4.63
C ARG A 156 6.13 -2.04 -3.35
N ARG A 157 5.12 -1.92 -2.48
CA ARG A 157 5.03 -2.71 -1.25
C ARG A 157 4.99 -4.21 -1.54
N ASN A 158 4.17 -4.63 -2.50
CA ASN A 158 4.00 -6.05 -2.82
C ASN A 158 5.17 -6.62 -3.61
N LEU A 159 5.97 -5.78 -4.29
CA LEU A 159 7.20 -6.18 -4.98
C LEU A 159 8.41 -6.26 -4.04
N TYR A 160 8.45 -5.43 -3.00
CA TYR A 160 9.56 -5.40 -2.03
C TYR A 160 9.68 -6.69 -1.20
N ALA A 161 8.55 -7.35 -0.95
CA ALA A 161 8.46 -8.48 -0.03
C ALA A 161 8.72 -9.82 -0.72
#